data_AF-A0A8H6MJZ0-F1
#
_entry.id   AF-A0A8H6MJZ0-F1
#
_cell.length_a   1.000
_cell.length_b   1.000
_cell.length_c   1.000
_cell.angle_alpha   90.00
_cell.angle_beta   90.00
_cell.angle_gamma   90.00
#
_symmetry.space_group_name_H-M   'P 1'
#
loop_
_entity.id
_entity.type
_entity.pdbx_description
1 polymer ?
#
loop_
_entity_poly.entity_id
_entity_poly.type
_entity_poly.pdbx_seq_one_letter_code
_entity_poly.pdbx_strand_id
1 'polypeptide(L)'
;MAQRRTTDPDLGTREEDWPDPDVDSDTESGADATRRSEAAMHATIDCSLRQSRRPPHEARDAIPQSLYVKAELRQDNLTEDERTLLLSRGDVVGKALARPRELTADEAHEVLDWPAPDVVREAIKRATNGTMSSPTELYAKGKIALDRGESIDSTMSAEEIALLARGFRDADAEGFPAGPPMMAGLGGPGAGEAMALVASRMGLDLAVFRAAAACETGKIGRRLGLMAPGPAGTEAGSMAGPSPAGRQSADVIGAMHALAREHELGNMTDEEGAAGNIQLVNSLRAATPQSSLLNAAPGHSAPPAPRPAPAFTRMGIFGSAPWPPRVQPRNPHDLFREDAHVSGFDAFQGWYSLSEKERQAYRERSEALRHEAWALHEGSG
;
A
#
# COMPACT_ATOMS: atom_id res chain seq x y z
N MET A 1 -11.02 30.03 -27.89
CA MET A 1 -10.27 29.80 -26.64
C MET A 1 -11.11 28.90 -25.77
N ALA A 2 -10.77 27.61 -25.66
CA ALA A 2 -11.54 26.65 -24.89
C ALA A 2 -11.05 26.66 -23.43
N GLN A 3 -11.91 27.10 -22.51
CA GLN A 3 -11.66 27.02 -21.06
C GLN A 3 -11.68 25.54 -20.65
N ARG A 4 -10.57 25.06 -20.10
CA ARG A 4 -10.42 23.68 -19.60
C ARG A 4 -11.10 23.57 -18.23
N ARG A 5 -11.95 22.56 -18.06
CA ARG A 5 -12.57 22.20 -16.78
C ARG A 5 -11.54 21.47 -15.92
N THR A 6 -11.08 22.11 -14.86
CA THR A 6 -10.35 21.48 -13.75
C THR A 6 -11.37 20.94 -12.76
N THR A 7 -11.48 19.62 -12.62
CA THR A 7 -12.32 18.96 -11.61
C THR A 7 -11.52 18.78 -10.32
N ASP A 8 -11.94 19.45 -9.26
CA ASP A 8 -11.40 19.32 -7.90
C ASP A 8 -11.88 17.98 -7.27
N PRO A 9 -10.96 17.18 -6.68
CA PRO A 9 -11.26 15.86 -6.16
C PRO A 9 -12.17 15.82 -4.91
N ASP A 10 -12.44 16.93 -4.23
CA ASP A 10 -13.27 16.96 -3.00
C ASP A 10 -14.67 17.55 -3.20
N LEU A 11 -14.95 18.04 -4.40
CA LEU A 11 -16.25 18.58 -4.79
C LEU A 11 -17.36 17.54 -4.56
N GLY A 12 -18.36 17.88 -3.74
CA GLY A 12 -19.63 17.15 -3.61
C GLY A 12 -19.79 16.28 -2.38
N THR A 13 -18.84 16.35 -1.45
CA THR A 13 -18.93 15.67 -0.14
C THR A 13 -19.32 16.61 1.00
N ARG A 14 -19.30 17.93 0.79
CA ARG A 14 -19.55 18.97 1.80
C ARG A 14 -20.91 19.62 1.63
N GLU A 15 -21.50 20.10 2.72
CA GLU A 15 -22.77 20.86 2.70
C GLU A 15 -22.64 22.16 1.88
N GLU A 16 -21.45 22.78 1.92
CA GLU A 16 -21.10 24.03 1.23
C GLU A 16 -20.95 23.89 -0.30
N ASP A 17 -20.78 22.66 -0.80
CA ASP A 17 -20.71 22.36 -2.24
C ASP A 17 -22.09 22.24 -2.88
N TRP A 18 -23.13 22.13 -2.04
CA TRP A 18 -24.51 22.12 -2.49
C TRP A 18 -25.00 23.57 -2.60
N PRO A 19 -25.74 23.90 -3.67
CA PRO A 19 -26.19 25.25 -3.90
C PRO A 19 -27.06 25.70 -2.72
N ASP A 20 -26.70 26.84 -2.12
CA ASP A 20 -27.63 27.59 -1.28
C ASP A 20 -28.76 28.06 -2.22
N PRO A 21 -30.00 27.59 -2.04
CA PRO A 21 -31.10 27.84 -2.98
C PRO A 21 -31.43 29.33 -3.13
N ASP A 22 -30.90 30.18 -2.24
CA ASP A 22 -31.15 31.61 -2.21
C ASP A 22 -30.09 32.45 -2.95
N VAL A 23 -29.05 31.83 -3.53
CA VAL A 23 -28.01 32.56 -4.29
C VAL A 23 -28.50 32.87 -5.71
N ASP A 24 -28.58 34.16 -6.03
CA ASP A 24 -29.02 34.65 -7.33
C ASP A 24 -28.04 34.24 -8.45
N SER A 25 -28.49 33.32 -9.31
CA SER A 25 -27.71 32.70 -10.38
C SER A 25 -27.27 33.68 -11.46
N ASP A 26 -27.90 34.86 -11.53
CA ASP A 26 -27.60 35.90 -12.51
C ASP A 26 -26.33 36.72 -12.14
N THR A 27 -25.78 36.50 -10.95
CA THR A 27 -24.51 37.09 -10.52
C THR A 27 -23.32 36.22 -10.93
N GLU A 28 -22.15 36.84 -11.17
CA GLU A 28 -20.90 36.10 -11.45
C GLU A 28 -20.57 35.12 -10.32
N SER A 29 -20.84 35.50 -9.07
CA SER A 29 -20.71 34.64 -7.90
C SER A 29 -21.67 33.44 -7.93
N GLY A 30 -22.93 33.64 -8.35
CA GLY A 30 -23.90 32.57 -8.55
C GLY A 30 -23.55 31.61 -9.69
N ALA A 31 -22.99 32.13 -10.79
CA ALA A 31 -22.51 31.30 -11.90
C ALA A 31 -21.29 30.45 -11.52
N ASP A 32 -20.38 30.96 -10.68
CA ASP A 32 -19.26 30.18 -10.13
C ASP A 32 -19.72 29.16 -9.08
N ALA A 33 -20.68 29.51 -8.22
CA ALA A 33 -21.30 28.57 -7.29
C ALA A 33 -21.99 27.41 -8.03
N THR A 34 -22.74 27.72 -9.10
CA THR A 34 -23.39 26.71 -9.95
C THR A 34 -22.37 25.77 -10.59
N ARG A 35 -21.29 26.32 -11.18
CA ARG A 35 -20.21 25.50 -11.76
C ARG A 35 -19.53 24.59 -10.74
N ARG A 36 -19.30 25.07 -9.51
CA ARG A 36 -18.77 24.23 -8.42
C ARG A 36 -19.76 23.13 -8.06
N SER A 37 -21.04 23.44 -7.89
CA SER A 37 -22.07 22.44 -7.55
C SER A 37 -22.25 21.36 -8.63
N GLU A 38 -22.17 21.70 -9.91
CA GLU A 38 -22.20 20.73 -11.00
C GLU A 38 -20.97 19.81 -10.96
N ALA A 39 -19.78 20.38 -10.79
CA ALA A 39 -18.55 19.60 -10.69
C ALA A 39 -18.52 18.69 -9.45
N ALA A 40 -19.13 19.14 -8.35
CA ALA A 40 -19.41 18.38 -7.14
C ALA A 40 -20.35 17.21 -7.35
N MET A 41 -21.49 17.45 -8.01
CA MET A 41 -22.41 16.37 -8.34
C MET A 41 -21.73 15.32 -9.22
N HIS A 42 -20.94 15.74 -10.23
CA HIS A 42 -20.19 14.82 -11.08
C HIS A 42 -19.16 14.00 -10.32
N ALA A 43 -18.37 14.63 -9.44
CA ALA A 43 -17.38 13.93 -8.62
C ALA A 43 -18.04 12.93 -7.63
N THR A 44 -19.17 13.28 -7.02
CA THR A 44 -19.94 12.37 -6.14
C THR A 44 -20.56 11.19 -6.90
N ILE A 45 -21.08 11.43 -8.12
CA ILE A 45 -21.56 10.36 -9.00
C ILE A 45 -20.41 9.43 -9.36
N ASP A 46 -19.26 9.97 -9.77
CA ASP A 46 -18.09 9.16 -10.13
C ASP A 46 -17.55 8.37 -8.94
N CYS A 47 -17.49 8.97 -7.74
CA CYS A 47 -17.10 8.28 -6.52
C CYS A 47 -18.08 7.15 -6.17
N SER A 48 -19.39 7.40 -6.25
CA SER A 48 -20.43 6.38 -6.03
C SER A 48 -20.36 5.26 -7.07
N LEU A 49 -20.09 5.59 -8.33
CA LEU A 49 -19.88 4.62 -9.39
C LEU A 49 -18.63 3.77 -9.13
N ARG A 50 -17.53 4.38 -8.67
CA ARG A 50 -16.31 3.65 -8.28
C ARG A 50 -16.56 2.74 -7.08
N GLN A 51 -17.33 3.18 -6.09
CA GLN A 51 -17.70 2.37 -4.92
C GLN A 51 -18.62 1.21 -5.31
N SER A 52 -19.62 1.44 -6.17
CA SER A 52 -20.55 0.39 -6.64
C SER A 52 -19.89 -0.61 -7.58
N ARG A 53 -18.85 -0.19 -8.32
CA ARG A 53 -17.99 -1.08 -9.13
C ARG A 53 -16.96 -1.82 -8.29
N ARG A 54 -16.89 -1.60 -6.96
CA ARG A 54 -16.05 -2.44 -6.12
C ARG A 54 -16.60 -3.87 -6.17
N PRO A 55 -15.76 -4.85 -6.52
CA PRO A 55 -16.16 -6.24 -6.57
C PRO A 55 -16.64 -6.68 -5.18
N PRO A 56 -17.53 -7.68 -5.11
CA PRO A 56 -17.85 -8.34 -3.85
C PRO A 56 -16.54 -8.73 -3.14
N HIS A 57 -16.46 -8.44 -1.83
CA HIS A 57 -15.26 -8.68 -1.02
C HIS A 57 -14.72 -10.11 -1.18
N GLU A 58 -15.62 -11.06 -1.41
CA GLU A 58 -15.36 -12.49 -1.63
C GLU A 58 -14.36 -12.78 -2.77
N ALA A 59 -14.38 -12.02 -3.86
CA ALA A 59 -13.44 -12.23 -4.97
C ALA A 59 -12.01 -11.78 -4.62
N ARG A 60 -11.85 -10.80 -3.73
CA ARG A 60 -10.54 -10.28 -3.30
C ARG A 60 -9.84 -11.22 -2.33
N ASP A 61 -10.61 -11.86 -1.46
CA ASP A 61 -10.10 -12.79 -0.45
C ASP A 61 -9.80 -14.18 -1.04
N ALA A 62 -10.32 -14.49 -2.23
CA ALA A 62 -10.06 -15.75 -2.94
C ALA A 62 -8.68 -15.81 -3.62
N ILE A 63 -8.01 -14.68 -3.82
CA ILE A 63 -6.71 -14.63 -4.52
C ILE A 63 -5.58 -14.78 -3.49
N PRO A 64 -4.73 -15.81 -3.61
CA PRO A 64 -3.66 -16.04 -2.64
C PRO A 64 -2.59 -14.94 -2.74
N GLN A 65 -2.05 -14.52 -1.58
CA GLN A 65 -1.02 -13.48 -1.53
C GLN A 65 0.23 -13.81 -2.35
N SER A 66 0.61 -15.10 -2.41
CA SER A 66 1.73 -15.57 -3.22
C SER A 66 1.57 -15.24 -4.70
N LEU A 67 0.32 -15.19 -5.21
CA LEU A 67 0.06 -14.81 -6.59
C LEU A 67 0.27 -13.32 -6.84
N TYR A 68 -0.07 -12.45 -5.87
CA TYR A 68 0.25 -11.01 -5.97
C TYR A 68 1.76 -10.79 -6.02
N VAL A 69 2.52 -11.46 -5.15
CA VAL A 69 3.99 -11.38 -5.12
C VAL A 69 4.59 -11.94 -6.42
N LYS A 70 4.08 -13.07 -6.90
CA LYS A 70 4.50 -13.65 -8.18
C LYS A 70 4.23 -12.69 -9.33
N ALA A 71 3.08 -12.02 -9.33
CA ALA A 71 2.73 -11.03 -10.33
C ALA A 71 3.67 -9.82 -10.29
N GLU A 72 4.06 -9.31 -9.12
CA GLU A 72 5.05 -8.23 -9.03
C GLU A 72 6.42 -8.65 -9.60
N LEU A 73 6.93 -9.81 -9.19
CA LEU A 73 8.33 -10.20 -9.44
C LEU A 73 8.55 -10.93 -10.76
N ARG A 74 7.54 -11.66 -11.25
CA ARG A 74 7.67 -12.63 -12.35
C ARG A 74 6.46 -12.59 -13.29
N GLN A 75 6.16 -11.41 -13.82
CA GLN A 75 5.06 -11.18 -14.78
C GLN A 75 5.03 -12.17 -15.94
N ASP A 76 6.19 -12.51 -16.50
CA ASP A 76 6.28 -13.40 -17.66
C ASP A 76 5.99 -14.88 -17.31
N ASN A 77 6.02 -15.24 -16.02
CA ASN A 77 5.75 -16.60 -15.54
C ASN A 77 4.30 -16.80 -15.05
N LEU A 78 3.44 -15.80 -15.22
CA LEU A 78 2.01 -15.93 -14.91
C LEU A 78 1.30 -16.75 -15.98
N THR A 79 0.59 -17.81 -15.57
CA THR A 79 -0.27 -18.60 -16.46
C THR A 79 -1.56 -17.83 -16.81
N GLU A 80 -2.28 -18.26 -17.85
CA GLU A 80 -3.55 -17.58 -18.21
C GLU A 80 -4.63 -17.74 -17.13
N ASP A 81 -4.64 -18.88 -16.42
CA ASP A 81 -5.55 -19.09 -15.28
C ASP A 81 -5.23 -18.13 -14.13
N GLU A 82 -3.95 -17.92 -13.84
CA GLU A 82 -3.48 -16.96 -12.83
C GLU A 82 -3.84 -15.52 -13.23
N ARG A 83 -3.67 -15.15 -14.50
CA ARG A 83 -4.09 -13.84 -15.02
C ARG A 83 -5.61 -13.67 -14.93
N THR A 84 -6.37 -14.71 -15.29
CA THR A 84 -7.83 -14.71 -15.19
C THR A 84 -8.28 -14.57 -13.74
N LEU A 85 -7.60 -15.24 -12.80
CA LEU A 85 -7.87 -15.11 -11.37
C LEU A 85 -7.60 -13.68 -10.86
N LEU A 86 -6.47 -13.08 -11.25
CA LEU A 86 -6.17 -11.68 -10.93
C LEU A 86 -7.18 -10.70 -11.56
N LEU A 87 -7.64 -10.96 -12.79
CA LEU A 87 -8.68 -10.18 -13.46
C LEU A 87 -10.06 -10.38 -12.84
N SER A 88 -10.34 -11.55 -12.25
CA SER A 88 -11.61 -11.82 -11.56
C SER A 88 -11.81 -10.90 -10.35
N ARG A 89 -10.71 -10.31 -9.85
CA ARG A 89 -10.77 -9.20 -8.92
C ARG A 89 -11.54 -8.01 -9.46
N GLY A 90 -11.64 -7.75 -10.76
CA GLY A 90 -12.53 -6.72 -11.32
C GLY A 90 -12.21 -5.26 -11.01
N ASP A 91 -11.02 -4.94 -10.51
CA ASP A 91 -10.54 -3.57 -10.29
C ASP A 91 -9.20 -3.30 -10.99
N VAL A 92 -8.74 -2.04 -10.96
CA VAL A 92 -7.50 -1.62 -11.63
C VAL A 92 -6.26 -2.31 -11.05
N VAL A 93 -6.28 -2.70 -9.77
CA VAL A 93 -5.20 -3.45 -9.11
C VAL A 93 -5.10 -4.85 -9.72
N GLY A 94 -6.23 -5.55 -9.88
CA GLY A 94 -6.28 -6.84 -10.57
C GLY A 94 -5.78 -6.76 -12.00
N LYS A 95 -6.22 -5.74 -12.75
CA LYS A 95 -5.75 -5.47 -14.12
C LYS A 95 -4.25 -5.18 -14.16
N ALA A 96 -3.73 -4.37 -13.25
CA ALA A 96 -2.31 -4.03 -13.18
C ALA A 96 -1.43 -5.24 -12.92
N LEU A 97 -1.85 -6.14 -12.04
CA LEU A 97 -1.14 -7.38 -11.73
C LEU A 97 -1.31 -8.43 -12.83
N ALA A 98 -2.44 -8.48 -13.53
CA ALA A 98 -2.66 -9.45 -14.58
C ALA A 98 -2.03 -9.05 -15.91
N ARG A 99 -2.13 -7.77 -16.29
CA ARG A 99 -1.77 -7.25 -17.63
C ARG A 99 -1.25 -5.80 -17.52
N PRO A 100 -0.07 -5.58 -16.89
CA PRO A 100 0.47 -4.23 -16.67
C PRO A 100 0.74 -3.45 -17.97
N ARG A 101 0.91 -4.16 -19.10
CA ARG A 101 1.16 -3.54 -20.41
C ARG A 101 -0.08 -2.92 -21.05
N GLU A 102 -1.27 -3.34 -20.60
CA GLU A 102 -2.57 -2.90 -21.12
C GLU A 102 -3.19 -1.76 -20.29
N LEU A 103 -2.47 -1.26 -19.28
CA LEU A 103 -2.91 -0.12 -18.49
C LEU A 103 -2.84 1.17 -19.31
N THR A 104 -3.91 1.94 -19.25
CA THR A 104 -3.94 3.32 -19.71
C THR A 104 -3.20 4.24 -18.72
N ALA A 105 -2.91 5.47 -19.13
CA ALA A 105 -2.26 6.45 -18.25
C ALA A 105 -3.12 6.77 -17.01
N ASP A 106 -4.44 6.89 -17.19
CA ASP A 106 -5.38 7.15 -16.08
C ASP A 106 -5.42 5.98 -15.10
N GLU A 107 -5.45 4.74 -15.61
CA GLU A 107 -5.41 3.53 -14.76
C GLU A 107 -4.08 3.40 -14.02
N ALA A 108 -2.95 3.73 -14.66
CA ALA A 108 -1.65 3.73 -13.98
C ALA A 108 -1.60 4.78 -12.85
N HIS A 109 -2.17 5.96 -13.08
CA HIS A 109 -2.30 7.00 -12.05
C HIS A 109 -3.25 6.56 -10.92
N GLU A 110 -4.35 5.88 -11.24
CA GLU A 110 -5.26 5.32 -10.22
C GLU A 110 -4.55 4.28 -9.33
N VAL A 111 -3.72 3.39 -9.90
CA VAL A 111 -2.93 2.41 -9.13
C VAL A 111 -1.91 3.10 -8.21
N LEU A 112 -1.34 4.23 -8.64
CA LEU A 112 -0.37 5.00 -7.86
C LEU A 112 -1.03 5.97 -6.87
N ASP A 113 -2.36 6.03 -6.81
CA ASP A 113 -3.15 7.03 -6.08
C ASP A 113 -2.77 8.48 -6.45
N TRP A 114 -2.52 8.70 -7.73
CA TRP A 114 -2.23 10.02 -8.29
C TRP A 114 -3.49 10.64 -8.91
N PRO A 115 -3.57 11.99 -8.96
CA PRO A 115 -4.56 12.69 -9.77
C PRO A 115 -4.45 12.33 -11.26
N ALA A 116 -5.43 12.79 -12.04
CA ALA A 116 -5.42 12.62 -13.49
C ALA A 116 -4.09 13.11 -14.12
N PRO A 117 -3.60 12.49 -15.20
CA PRO A 117 -2.29 12.78 -15.78
C PRO A 117 -2.06 14.24 -16.18
N ASP A 118 -3.11 14.94 -16.59
CA ASP A 118 -3.06 16.35 -16.90
C ASP A 118 -2.93 17.23 -15.66
N VAL A 119 -3.66 16.92 -14.58
CA VAL A 119 -3.52 17.59 -13.28
C VAL A 119 -2.10 17.43 -12.74
N VAL A 120 -1.57 16.19 -12.75
CA VAL A 120 -0.20 15.89 -12.32
C VAL A 120 0.82 16.69 -13.13
N ARG A 121 0.68 16.71 -14.46
CA ARG A 121 1.58 17.47 -15.35
C ARG A 121 1.58 18.97 -15.02
N GLU A 122 0.41 19.57 -14.84
CA GLU A 122 0.32 21.00 -14.55
C GLU A 122 0.87 21.32 -13.14
N ALA A 123 0.66 20.44 -12.15
CA ALA A 123 1.25 20.58 -10.83
C ALA A 123 2.80 20.52 -10.88
N ILE A 124 3.36 19.59 -11.66
CA ILE A 124 4.82 19.48 -11.86
C ILE A 124 5.37 20.74 -12.54
N LYS A 125 4.73 21.21 -13.62
CA LYS A 125 5.16 22.45 -14.28
C LYS A 125 5.16 23.62 -13.32
N ARG A 126 4.13 23.74 -12.47
CA ARG A 126 4.04 24.79 -11.46
C ARG A 126 5.21 24.72 -10.47
N ALA A 127 5.41 23.56 -9.83
CA ALA A 127 6.45 23.36 -8.82
C ALA A 127 7.89 23.47 -9.37
N THR A 128 8.06 23.30 -10.68
CA THR A 128 9.38 23.29 -11.34
C THR A 128 9.61 24.51 -12.22
N ASN A 129 8.72 25.52 -12.15
CA ASN A 129 8.72 26.70 -13.00
C ASN A 129 8.79 26.38 -14.51
N GLY A 130 8.15 25.27 -14.91
CA GLY A 130 8.09 24.78 -16.28
C GLY A 130 9.31 23.99 -16.75
N THR A 131 10.30 23.78 -15.89
CA THR A 131 11.54 23.05 -16.24
C THR A 131 11.27 21.57 -16.51
N MET A 132 10.32 20.97 -15.79
CA MET A 132 9.90 19.58 -15.95
C MET A 132 8.39 19.52 -16.17
N SER A 133 7.93 18.41 -16.77
CA SER A 133 6.50 18.22 -17.02
C SER A 133 6.01 16.79 -16.78
N SER A 134 6.91 15.85 -16.48
CA SER A 134 6.57 14.46 -16.24
C SER A 134 6.99 13.97 -14.85
N PRO A 135 6.26 13.01 -14.26
CA PRO A 135 6.67 12.37 -13.01
C PRO A 135 8.05 11.72 -13.11
N THR A 136 8.35 11.05 -14.22
CA THR A 136 9.63 10.35 -14.42
C THR A 136 10.83 11.29 -14.34
N GLU A 137 10.75 12.51 -14.90
CA GLU A 137 11.81 13.52 -14.76
C GLU A 137 12.04 13.90 -13.30
N LEU A 138 10.96 14.14 -12.55
CA LEU A 138 11.04 14.55 -11.15
C LEU A 138 11.61 13.44 -10.26
N TYR A 139 11.19 12.18 -10.49
CA TYR A 139 11.74 11.02 -9.80
C TYR A 139 13.21 10.78 -10.17
N ALA A 140 13.59 10.93 -11.44
CA ALA A 140 14.98 10.80 -11.88
C ALA A 140 15.89 11.82 -11.20
N LYS A 141 15.43 13.06 -11.05
CA LYS A 141 16.15 14.11 -10.31
C LYS A 141 16.41 13.71 -8.85
N GLY A 142 15.39 13.24 -8.14
CA GLY A 142 15.54 12.74 -6.77
C GLY A 142 16.43 11.51 -6.67
N LYS A 143 16.35 10.60 -7.65
CA LYS A 143 17.18 9.39 -7.71
C LYS A 143 18.67 9.75 -7.86
N ILE A 144 19.01 10.74 -8.68
CA ILE A 144 20.40 11.20 -8.82
C ILE A 144 20.99 11.67 -7.47
N ALA A 145 20.19 12.32 -6.62
CA ALA A 145 20.63 12.69 -5.27
C ALA A 145 20.88 11.43 -4.41
N LEU A 146 19.94 10.49 -4.41
CA LEU A 146 20.06 9.25 -3.63
C LEU A 146 21.25 8.39 -4.08
N ASP A 147 21.49 8.26 -5.38
CA ASP A 147 22.62 7.51 -5.95
C ASP A 147 23.98 8.12 -5.56
N ARG A 148 24.02 9.45 -5.30
CA ARG A 148 25.21 10.15 -4.78
C ARG A 148 25.36 10.04 -3.26
N GLY A 149 24.39 9.45 -2.57
CA GLY A 149 24.32 9.45 -1.10
C GLY A 149 24.00 10.83 -0.51
N GLU A 150 23.45 11.73 -1.32
CA GLU A 150 23.02 13.07 -0.91
C GLU A 150 21.55 13.02 -0.47
N SER A 151 21.16 13.92 0.44
CA SER A 151 19.76 14.11 0.77
C SER A 151 19.02 14.79 -0.40
N ILE A 152 17.77 14.41 -0.64
CA ILE A 152 17.00 14.93 -1.79
C ILE A 152 16.77 16.45 -1.76
N ASP A 153 16.83 17.09 -0.59
CA ASP A 153 16.75 18.54 -0.40
C ASP A 153 17.99 19.31 -0.88
N SER A 154 19.08 18.62 -1.18
CA SER A 154 20.27 19.21 -1.81
C SER A 154 20.08 19.48 -3.31
N THR A 155 19.22 18.71 -3.99
CA THR A 155 19.02 18.79 -5.44
C THR A 155 17.62 19.26 -5.82
N MET A 156 16.62 18.99 -4.99
CA MET A 156 15.22 19.30 -5.24
C MET A 156 14.75 20.49 -4.39
N SER A 157 13.85 21.30 -4.96
CA SER A 157 13.24 22.41 -4.23
C SER A 157 12.29 21.90 -3.15
N ALA A 158 11.97 22.75 -2.16
CA ALA A 158 11.00 22.40 -1.13
C ALA A 158 9.60 22.10 -1.71
N GLU A 159 9.22 22.78 -2.78
CA GLU A 159 7.94 22.56 -3.48
C GLU A 159 7.94 21.23 -4.24
N GLU A 160 9.02 20.88 -4.92
CA GLU A 160 9.18 19.59 -5.60
C GLU A 160 9.09 18.42 -4.61
N ILE A 161 9.74 18.54 -3.45
CA ILE A 161 9.70 17.52 -2.38
C ILE A 161 8.30 17.41 -1.79
N ALA A 162 7.65 18.54 -1.49
CA ALA A 162 6.28 18.54 -0.97
C ALA A 162 5.29 17.92 -1.98
N LEU A 163 5.45 18.22 -3.27
CA LEU A 163 4.62 17.66 -4.33
C LEU A 163 4.77 16.13 -4.42
N LEU A 164 6.01 15.61 -4.36
CA LEU A 164 6.27 14.17 -4.33
C LEU A 164 5.67 13.50 -3.09
N ALA A 165 5.90 14.07 -1.90
CA ALA A 165 5.40 13.53 -0.65
C ALA A 165 3.86 13.43 -0.59
N ARG A 166 3.18 14.34 -1.30
CA ARG A 166 1.70 14.40 -1.41
C ARG A 166 1.15 13.64 -2.60
N GLY A 167 1.97 12.87 -3.33
CA GLY A 167 1.51 12.12 -4.50
C GLY A 167 0.92 13.02 -5.59
N PHE A 168 1.53 14.17 -5.83
CA PHE A 168 1.14 15.16 -6.85
C PHE A 168 -0.19 15.90 -6.61
N ARG A 169 -0.72 15.86 -5.38
CA ARG A 169 -1.88 16.67 -4.97
C ARG A 169 -1.42 18.06 -4.50
N ASP A 170 -2.22 19.07 -4.82
CA ASP A 170 -1.95 20.45 -4.39
C ASP A 170 -2.14 20.59 -2.86
N ALA A 171 -1.43 21.56 -2.25
CA ALA A 171 -1.45 21.80 -0.81
C ALA A 171 -2.84 22.14 -0.28
N ASP A 172 -3.59 22.86 -1.11
CA ASP A 172 -4.89 23.46 -0.79
C ASP A 172 -6.05 22.56 -1.20
N ALA A 173 -5.77 21.32 -1.65
CA ALA A 173 -6.80 20.31 -1.82
C ALA A 173 -7.30 19.91 -0.42
N GLU A 174 -8.25 20.68 0.10
CA GLU A 174 -8.88 20.44 1.38
C GLU A 174 -9.54 19.05 1.37
N GLY A 175 -9.58 18.35 2.51
CA GLY A 175 -10.13 16.99 2.63
C GLY A 175 -9.09 15.88 2.71
N PHE A 176 -7.80 16.20 2.56
CA PHE A 176 -6.75 15.20 2.73
C PHE A 176 -6.52 14.87 4.21
N PRO A 177 -6.61 13.60 4.64
CA PRO A 177 -6.13 13.22 5.96
C PRO A 177 -4.64 13.57 6.03
N ALA A 178 -4.17 14.15 7.13
CA ALA A 178 -2.79 14.63 7.31
C ALA A 178 -1.68 13.55 7.22
N GLY A 179 -2.00 12.34 6.72
CA GLY A 179 -1.07 11.25 6.48
C GLY A 179 -0.68 11.11 5.00
N PRO A 180 0.48 10.53 4.67
CA PRO A 180 0.94 10.38 3.30
C PRO A 180 -0.02 9.52 2.44
N PRO A 181 -0.45 10.00 1.24
CA PRO A 181 -1.47 9.36 0.38
C PRO A 181 -1.18 7.90 0.08
N MET A 182 0.10 7.62 -0.17
CA MET A 182 0.57 6.31 -0.59
C MET A 182 0.34 5.23 0.49
N MET A 183 0.00 5.59 1.74
CA MET A 183 -0.33 4.62 2.79
C MET A 183 -1.83 4.31 2.89
N ALA A 184 -2.71 5.22 2.45
CA ALA A 184 -4.16 5.01 2.49
C ALA A 184 -4.65 4.09 1.35
N GLY A 185 -4.03 4.16 0.17
CA GLY A 185 -4.32 3.30 -0.99
C GLY A 185 -3.83 1.85 -0.85
N LEU A 186 -2.95 1.56 0.11
CA LEU A 186 -2.40 0.21 0.35
C LEU A 186 -3.34 -0.74 1.09
N GLY A 187 -4.55 -0.31 1.45
CA GLY A 187 -5.44 -1.08 2.33
C GLY A 187 -5.93 -2.41 1.75
N GLY A 188 -5.91 -2.58 0.43
CA GLY A 188 -6.33 -3.83 -0.23
C GLY A 188 -5.18 -4.83 -0.42
N PRO A 189 -5.43 -6.15 -0.34
CA PRO A 189 -4.45 -7.16 -0.79
C PRO A 189 -3.92 -6.81 -2.18
N GLY A 190 -2.66 -7.07 -2.51
CA GLY A 190 -2.13 -6.83 -3.87
C GLY A 190 -1.91 -5.36 -4.28
N ALA A 191 -2.41 -4.38 -3.51
CA ALA A 191 -2.29 -2.96 -3.90
C ALA A 191 -0.83 -2.49 -3.89
N GLY A 192 -0.05 -2.91 -2.90
CA GLY A 192 1.38 -2.60 -2.81
C GLY A 192 2.18 -3.23 -3.96
N GLU A 193 1.89 -4.50 -4.27
CA GLU A 193 2.50 -5.24 -5.38
C GLU A 193 2.18 -4.58 -6.73
N ALA A 194 0.92 -4.15 -6.94
CA ALA A 194 0.51 -3.46 -8.17
C ALA A 194 1.19 -2.11 -8.31
N MET A 195 1.26 -1.34 -7.22
CA MET A 195 1.93 -0.05 -7.17
C MET A 195 3.42 -0.17 -7.45
N ALA A 196 4.11 -1.13 -6.83
CA ALA A 196 5.52 -1.40 -7.08
C ALA A 196 5.78 -1.81 -8.54
N LEU A 197 4.94 -2.68 -9.09
CA LEU A 197 5.03 -3.11 -10.48
C LEU A 197 4.82 -1.96 -11.47
N VAL A 198 3.78 -1.13 -11.27
CA VAL A 198 3.50 0.04 -12.12
C VAL A 198 4.59 1.09 -11.99
N ALA A 199 5.05 1.38 -10.76
CA ALA A 199 6.13 2.32 -10.53
C ALA A 199 7.43 1.90 -11.24
N SER A 200 7.84 0.64 -11.06
CA SER A 200 9.00 0.06 -11.74
C SER A 200 8.90 0.18 -13.26
N ARG A 201 7.73 -0.16 -13.83
CA ARG A 201 7.47 -0.06 -15.28
C ARG A 201 7.56 1.37 -15.80
N MET A 202 7.17 2.35 -15.00
CA MET A 202 7.27 3.78 -15.33
C MET A 202 8.67 4.37 -15.08
N GLY A 203 9.62 3.56 -14.61
CA GLY A 203 10.98 4.00 -14.26
C GLY A 203 11.03 4.86 -12.98
N LEU A 204 10.03 4.71 -12.11
CA LEU A 204 9.91 5.46 -10.86
C LEU A 204 10.59 4.70 -9.74
N ASP A 205 11.47 5.38 -9.01
CA ASP A 205 12.13 4.82 -7.85
C ASP A 205 11.36 5.16 -6.57
N LEU A 206 10.70 4.17 -5.97
CA LEU A 206 9.92 4.34 -4.74
C LEU A 206 10.78 4.75 -3.53
N ALA A 207 12.11 4.63 -3.59
CA ALA A 207 13.00 5.20 -2.58
C ALA A 207 12.93 6.74 -2.58
N VAL A 208 12.78 7.37 -3.75
CA VAL A 208 12.65 8.82 -3.88
C VAL A 208 11.37 9.31 -3.21
N PHE A 209 10.25 8.62 -3.44
CA PHE A 209 9.00 8.92 -2.75
C PHE A 209 9.15 8.82 -1.22
N ARG A 210 9.74 7.73 -0.73
CA ARG A 210 9.93 7.52 0.71
C ARG A 210 10.82 8.58 1.34
N ALA A 211 11.89 8.98 0.65
CA ALA A 211 12.75 10.08 1.07
C ALA A 211 11.97 11.41 1.13
N ALA A 212 11.14 11.71 0.12
CA ALA A 212 10.30 12.91 0.08
C ALA A 212 9.29 12.94 1.24
N ALA A 213 8.59 11.84 1.47
CA ALA A 213 7.67 11.68 2.58
C ALA A 213 8.37 11.86 3.94
N ALA A 214 9.56 11.29 4.12
CA ALA A 214 10.35 11.46 5.34
C ALA A 214 10.78 12.93 5.56
N CYS A 215 11.22 13.62 4.50
CA CYS A 215 11.57 15.04 4.55
C CYS A 215 10.38 15.92 4.98
N GLU A 216 9.19 15.71 4.42
CA GLU A 216 7.99 16.47 4.80
C GLU A 216 7.53 16.16 6.23
N THR A 217 7.51 14.88 6.62
CA THR A 217 7.12 14.47 7.98
C THR A 217 8.06 15.10 9.02
N GLY A 218 9.37 15.14 8.74
CA GLY A 218 10.35 15.80 9.60
C GLY A 218 10.14 17.32 9.72
N LYS A 219 9.64 17.98 8.67
CA LYS A 219 9.26 19.42 8.73
C LYS A 219 8.05 19.63 9.63
N ILE A 220 7.05 18.76 9.55
CA ILE A 220 5.85 18.81 10.41
C ILE A 220 6.24 18.60 11.88
N GLY A 221 7.07 17.58 12.17
CA GLY A 221 7.56 17.32 13.53
C GLY A 221 8.34 18.49 14.13
N ARG A 222 9.15 19.19 13.33
CA ARG A 222 9.83 20.43 13.76
C ARG A 222 8.87 21.59 13.98
N ARG A 223 7.85 21.77 13.13
CA ARG A 223 6.84 22.83 13.31
C ARG A 223 5.98 22.63 14.55
N LEU A 224 5.67 21.39 14.91
CA LEU A 224 4.86 21.06 16.08
C LEU A 224 5.68 20.95 17.37
N GLY A 225 6.99 21.21 17.34
CA GLY A 225 7.86 21.07 18.51
C GLY A 225 8.00 19.64 19.04
N LEU A 226 7.56 18.64 18.26
CA LEU A 226 7.60 17.22 18.61
C LEU A 226 9.00 16.60 18.45
N MET A 227 9.90 17.30 17.75
CA MET A 227 11.33 16.97 17.71
C MET A 227 12.12 18.02 18.48
N ALA A 228 12.65 17.64 19.64
CA ALA A 228 13.51 18.50 20.43
C ALA A 228 14.72 18.95 19.59
N PRO A 229 15.13 20.23 19.68
CA PRO A 229 16.38 20.67 19.06
C PRO A 229 17.51 19.82 19.65
N GLY A 230 18.19 19.07 18.79
CA GLY A 230 19.45 18.42 19.18
C GLY A 230 20.38 19.48 19.77
N PRO A 231 21.14 19.16 20.84
CA PRO A 231 21.94 20.14 21.55
C PRO A 231 22.93 20.79 20.59
N ALA A 232 22.78 22.11 20.41
CA ALA A 232 23.76 22.93 19.72
C ALA A 232 25.11 22.81 20.45
N GLY A 233 26.17 22.60 19.69
CA GLY A 233 27.47 22.17 20.17
C GLY A 233 28.12 23.11 21.18
N THR A 234 28.79 22.52 22.15
CA THR A 234 29.91 23.13 22.86
C THR A 234 31.18 22.80 22.09
N GLU A 235 31.85 23.84 21.57
CA GLU A 235 33.21 23.76 21.04
C GLU A 235 34.17 23.27 22.13
N ALA A 236 34.94 22.20 21.85
CA ALA A 236 36.19 21.93 22.54
C ALA A 236 37.10 21.02 21.69
N GLY A 237 38.26 21.54 21.34
CA GLY A 237 39.52 20.79 21.40
C GLY A 237 39.79 19.76 20.31
N SER A 238 40.44 20.22 19.24
CA SER A 238 41.21 19.38 18.32
C SER A 238 42.33 18.63 19.06
N MET A 239 42.44 17.31 18.82
CA MET A 239 43.69 16.54 18.88
C MET A 239 43.55 15.30 17.97
N ALA A 240 44.55 15.11 17.12
CA ALA A 240 44.57 14.20 16.00
C ALA A 240 44.74 12.71 16.37
N GLY A 241 44.24 11.85 15.48
CA GLY A 241 44.64 10.44 15.36
C GLY A 241 43.90 9.77 14.18
N PRO A 242 44.60 9.16 13.19
CA PRO A 242 43.94 8.54 12.05
C PRO A 242 43.58 7.09 12.33
N SER A 243 42.36 6.68 11.96
CA SER A 243 42.00 5.28 11.77
C SER A 243 41.01 5.12 10.61
N PRO A 244 41.33 4.26 9.62
CA PRO A 244 40.42 3.95 8.52
C PRO A 244 39.75 2.59 8.78
N ALA A 245 38.46 2.57 9.10
CA ALA A 245 37.59 1.41 8.89
C ALA A 245 36.14 1.80 9.26
N GLY A 246 35.31 2.07 8.27
CA GLY A 246 33.93 2.50 8.52
C GLY A 246 33.08 2.61 7.26
N ARG A 247 33.24 1.67 6.32
CA ARG A 247 32.35 1.50 5.16
C ARG A 247 32.23 0.01 4.91
N GLN A 248 31.24 -0.64 5.53
CA GLN A 248 30.78 -1.99 5.12
C GLN A 248 29.54 -2.53 5.85
N SER A 249 28.90 -1.81 6.79
CA SER A 249 27.75 -2.34 7.53
C SER A 249 26.42 -2.24 6.78
N ALA A 250 26.24 -1.29 5.87
CA ALA A 250 25.00 -1.15 5.08
C ALA A 250 24.88 -2.18 3.94
N ASP A 251 26.00 -2.53 3.30
CA ASP A 251 26.02 -3.53 2.20
C ASP A 251 25.83 -4.97 2.70
N VAL A 252 26.29 -5.27 3.92
CA VAL A 252 26.14 -6.62 4.51
C VAL A 252 24.68 -6.92 4.88
N ILE A 253 23.93 -5.92 5.36
CA ILE A 253 22.50 -6.11 5.70
C ILE A 253 21.65 -6.27 4.43
N GLY A 254 21.96 -5.52 3.37
CA GLY A 254 21.32 -5.70 2.06
C GLY A 254 21.60 -7.07 1.44
N ALA A 255 22.86 -7.52 1.50
CA ALA A 255 23.26 -8.84 1.02
C ALA A 255 22.62 -9.99 1.82
N MET A 256 22.52 -9.87 3.15
CA MET A 256 21.86 -10.88 3.99
C MET A 256 20.35 -10.99 3.71
N HIS A 257 19.66 -9.87 3.45
CA HIS A 257 18.24 -9.89 3.06
C HIS A 257 18.00 -10.45 1.65
N ALA A 258 18.95 -10.31 0.73
CA ALA A 258 18.88 -10.94 -0.59
C ALA A 258 19.11 -12.46 -0.49
N LEU A 259 20.08 -12.89 0.32
CA LEU A 259 20.44 -14.29 0.50
C LEU A 259 19.39 -15.09 1.27
N ALA A 260 18.74 -14.49 2.28
CA ALA A 260 17.60 -15.10 2.97
C ALA A 260 16.39 -15.30 2.04
N ARG A 261 16.17 -14.37 1.10
CA ARG A 261 15.12 -14.47 0.08
C ARG A 261 15.44 -15.51 -1.00
N GLU A 262 16.70 -15.65 -1.41
CA GLU A 262 17.11 -16.76 -2.30
C GLU A 262 16.95 -18.13 -1.62
N HIS A 263 17.22 -18.23 -0.31
CA HIS A 263 17.08 -19.48 0.44
C HIS A 263 15.61 -19.90 0.67
N GLU A 264 14.68 -18.94 0.74
CA GLU A 264 13.23 -19.21 0.76
C GLU A 264 12.67 -19.57 -0.62
N LEU A 265 13.28 -19.07 -1.70
CA LEU A 265 12.85 -19.32 -3.08
C LEU A 265 13.50 -20.56 -3.71
N GLY A 266 14.60 -21.05 -3.16
CA GLY A 266 15.35 -22.21 -3.69
C GLY A 266 14.84 -23.59 -3.23
N ASN A 267 13.93 -23.65 -2.27
CA ASN A 267 13.48 -24.91 -1.67
C ASN A 267 12.04 -25.33 -2.03
N MET A 268 11.35 -24.58 -2.88
CA MET A 268 10.05 -25.02 -3.39
C MET A 268 10.29 -25.92 -4.59
N THR A 269 10.17 -27.22 -4.38
CA THR A 269 10.32 -28.19 -5.47
C THR A 269 9.18 -28.02 -6.49
N ASP A 270 9.44 -28.24 -7.78
CA ASP A 270 8.41 -28.19 -8.83
C ASP A 270 7.22 -29.12 -8.52
N GLU A 271 7.46 -30.16 -7.71
CA GLU A 271 6.47 -31.11 -7.22
C GLU A 271 5.52 -30.51 -6.16
N GLU A 272 6.02 -29.67 -5.24
CA GLU A 272 5.20 -28.96 -4.25
C GLU A 272 4.35 -27.85 -4.91
N GLY A 273 4.91 -27.19 -5.94
CA GLY A 273 4.16 -26.26 -6.79
C GLY A 273 3.05 -26.95 -7.58
N ALA A 274 3.32 -28.13 -8.15
CA ALA A 274 2.34 -28.92 -8.88
C ALA A 274 1.25 -29.50 -7.98
N ALA A 275 1.59 -29.97 -6.78
CA ALA A 275 0.63 -30.52 -5.82
C ALA A 275 -0.35 -29.45 -5.30
N GLY A 276 0.13 -28.23 -5.02
CA GLY A 276 -0.72 -27.10 -4.66
C GLY A 276 -1.66 -26.67 -5.80
N ASN A 277 -1.17 -26.69 -7.04
CA ASN A 277 -1.96 -26.33 -8.20
C ASN A 277 -3.07 -27.37 -8.50
N ILE A 278 -2.81 -28.66 -8.28
CA ILE A 278 -3.84 -29.71 -8.41
C ILE A 278 -4.95 -29.55 -7.35
N GLN A 279 -4.61 -29.17 -6.11
CA GLN A 279 -5.60 -28.87 -5.07
C GLN A 279 -6.45 -27.63 -5.42
N LEU A 280 -5.84 -26.60 -5.99
CA LEU A 280 -6.52 -25.37 -6.42
C LEU A 280 -7.49 -25.65 -7.58
N VAL A 281 -7.05 -26.39 -8.60
CA VAL A 281 -7.89 -26.79 -9.75
C VAL A 281 -9.06 -27.68 -9.32
N ASN A 282 -8.83 -28.58 -8.36
CA ASN A 282 -9.91 -29.42 -7.81
C ASN A 282 -10.92 -28.62 -6.98
N SER A 283 -10.48 -27.59 -6.26
CA SER A 283 -11.36 -26.71 -5.48
C SER A 283 -12.22 -25.83 -6.41
N LEU A 284 -11.65 -25.34 -7.51
CA LEU A 284 -12.38 -24.59 -8.54
C LEU A 284 -13.41 -25.47 -9.28
N ARG A 285 -13.06 -26.73 -9.56
CA ARG A 285 -13.99 -27.70 -10.17
C ARG A 285 -15.16 -28.05 -9.23
N ALA A 286 -14.94 -28.09 -7.92
CA ALA A 286 -15.98 -28.35 -6.92
C ALA A 286 -16.93 -27.15 -6.70
N ALA A 287 -16.47 -25.92 -6.97
CA ALA A 287 -17.24 -24.70 -6.78
C ALA A 287 -18.14 -24.32 -7.97
N THR A 288 -18.09 -25.06 -9.08
CA THR A 288 -18.90 -24.78 -10.27
C THR A 288 -20.17 -25.66 -10.27
N PRO A 289 -21.39 -25.11 -10.11
CA PRO A 289 -22.60 -25.92 -10.14
C PRO A 289 -22.88 -26.42 -11.56
N GLN A 290 -22.61 -27.71 -11.81
CA GLN A 290 -23.15 -28.41 -12.98
C GLN A 290 -24.67 -28.49 -12.84
N SER A 291 -25.37 -27.66 -13.60
CA SER A 291 -26.80 -27.86 -13.86
C SER A 291 -26.97 -29.10 -14.71
N SER A 292 -27.50 -30.18 -14.13
CA SER A 292 -28.31 -31.15 -14.87
C SER A 292 -29.20 -31.95 -13.91
N LEU A 293 -30.48 -31.91 -14.24
CA LEU A 293 -31.61 -32.61 -13.62
C LEU A 293 -31.56 -34.13 -13.89
N LEU A 294 -32.20 -34.86 -12.96
CA LEU A 294 -32.74 -36.24 -13.05
C LEU A 294 -31.77 -37.43 -12.95
N ASN A 295 -31.73 -38.08 -11.78
CA ASN A 295 -32.46 -39.33 -11.55
C ASN A 295 -32.32 -39.88 -10.11
N ALA A 296 -33.42 -40.41 -9.58
CA ALA A 296 -33.52 -41.27 -8.39
C ALA A 296 -32.90 -42.67 -8.71
N ALA A 297 -32.49 -43.56 -7.80
CA ALA A 297 -32.81 -43.84 -6.40
C ALA A 297 -31.64 -44.69 -5.78
N PRO A 298 -31.79 -45.49 -4.69
CA PRO A 298 -31.10 -45.23 -3.43
C PRO A 298 -30.09 -46.31 -2.98
N GLY A 299 -29.24 -45.90 -2.05
CA GLY A 299 -28.64 -46.79 -1.04
C GLY A 299 -27.21 -47.19 -1.33
N HIS A 300 -26.27 -46.56 -0.61
CA HIS A 300 -25.19 -47.24 0.12
C HIS A 300 -24.57 -46.25 1.12
N SER A 301 -24.44 -46.69 2.36
CA SER A 301 -23.80 -45.95 3.45
C SER A 301 -22.34 -45.62 3.09
N ALA A 302 -22.03 -44.33 3.03
CA ALA A 302 -20.66 -43.83 2.91
C ALA A 302 -20.04 -43.64 4.32
N PRO A 303 -18.73 -43.88 4.49
CA PRO A 303 -18.03 -43.70 5.75
C PRO A 303 -17.89 -42.21 6.13
N PRO A 304 -17.67 -41.88 7.42
CA PRO A 304 -17.58 -40.49 7.86
C PRO A 304 -16.42 -39.78 7.15
N ALA A 305 -16.73 -38.64 6.53
CA ALA A 305 -15.74 -37.80 5.87
C ALA A 305 -14.65 -37.35 6.86
N PRO A 306 -13.36 -37.28 6.44
CA PRO A 306 -12.32 -36.68 7.25
C PRO A 306 -12.65 -35.21 7.51
N ARG A 307 -12.44 -34.76 8.76
CA ARG A 307 -12.61 -33.35 9.15
C ARG A 307 -11.77 -32.45 8.23
N PRO A 308 -12.32 -31.35 7.69
CA PRO A 308 -11.55 -30.42 6.90
C PRO A 308 -10.41 -29.83 7.76
N ALA A 309 -9.19 -29.81 7.20
CA ALA A 309 -8.08 -29.09 7.79
C ALA A 309 -8.44 -27.61 7.92
N PRO A 310 -8.11 -26.94 9.04
CA PRO A 310 -8.45 -25.54 9.21
C PRO A 310 -7.72 -24.68 8.17
N ALA A 311 -8.45 -23.73 7.60
CA ALA A 311 -7.94 -22.75 6.67
C ALA A 311 -6.74 -22.00 7.28
N PHE A 312 -5.68 -21.85 6.49
CA PHE A 312 -4.49 -21.08 6.85
C PHE A 312 -4.88 -19.60 6.99
N THR A 313 -5.13 -19.15 8.22
CA THR A 313 -5.41 -17.73 8.50
C THR A 313 -4.09 -16.95 8.52
N ARG A 314 -3.93 -16.08 7.52
CA ARG A 314 -2.98 -14.97 7.36
C ARG A 314 -2.54 -14.35 8.69
N MET A 315 -1.25 -14.43 9.04
CA MET A 315 -0.48 -13.43 9.83
C MET A 315 1.02 -13.80 9.87
N GLY A 316 1.72 -13.59 8.76
CA GLY A 316 3.16 -13.88 8.62
C GLY A 316 4.08 -12.65 8.61
N ILE A 317 3.57 -11.42 8.81
CA ILE A 317 4.40 -10.20 8.68
C ILE A 317 5.42 -10.05 9.83
N PHE A 318 5.24 -10.79 10.94
CA PHE A 318 6.14 -10.76 12.11
C PHE A 318 6.69 -12.14 12.53
N GLY A 319 6.62 -13.14 11.65
CA GLY A 319 7.27 -14.45 11.88
C GLY A 319 6.66 -15.32 13.00
N SER A 320 5.40 -15.08 13.40
CA SER A 320 4.75 -15.88 14.44
C SER A 320 4.07 -17.14 13.84
N ALA A 321 4.20 -18.26 14.52
CA ALA A 321 3.48 -19.50 14.21
C ALA A 321 1.95 -19.31 14.34
N PRO A 322 1.12 -20.22 13.77
CA PRO A 322 -0.33 -20.04 13.77
C PRO A 322 -0.95 -20.00 15.18
N TRP A 323 -2.03 -19.22 15.31
CA TRP A 323 -2.87 -19.14 16.50
C TRP A 323 -4.01 -20.18 16.45
N PRO A 324 -4.58 -20.60 17.59
CA PRO A 324 -5.74 -21.50 17.61
C PRO A 324 -6.96 -20.88 16.91
N PRO A 325 -7.84 -21.66 16.24
CA PRO A 325 -8.90 -21.14 15.35
C PRO A 325 -9.95 -20.22 16.01
N ARG A 326 -10.09 -20.26 17.34
CA ARG A 326 -11.12 -19.51 18.09
C ARG A 326 -10.55 -18.41 18.99
N VAL A 327 -9.23 -18.21 18.96
CA VAL A 327 -8.57 -17.21 19.80
C VAL A 327 -8.18 -16.03 18.92
N GLN A 328 -8.51 -14.81 19.35
CA GLN A 328 -8.10 -13.60 18.66
C GLN A 328 -6.56 -13.49 18.70
N PRO A 329 -5.87 -13.45 17.54
CA PRO A 329 -4.43 -13.30 17.51
C PRO A 329 -3.99 -11.98 18.15
N ARG A 330 -2.90 -12.01 18.91
CA ARG A 330 -2.33 -10.84 19.58
C ARG A 330 -0.93 -10.61 19.04
N ASN A 331 -0.80 -9.83 17.96
CA ASN A 331 0.53 -9.59 17.39
C ASN A 331 1.37 -8.66 18.31
N PRO A 332 2.71 -8.69 18.21
CA PRO A 332 3.59 -7.88 19.07
C PRO A 332 3.30 -6.37 19.00
N HIS A 333 2.90 -5.88 17.83
CA HIS A 333 2.57 -4.46 17.62
C HIS A 333 1.27 -4.05 18.32
N ASP A 334 0.25 -4.93 18.33
CA ASP A 334 -1.02 -4.70 19.03
C ASP A 334 -0.81 -4.70 20.54
N LEU A 335 0.05 -5.59 21.07
CA LEU A 335 0.43 -5.58 22.48
C LEU A 335 1.11 -4.26 22.87
N PHE A 336 2.05 -3.78 22.05
CA PHE A 336 2.66 -2.46 22.26
C PHE A 336 1.62 -1.34 22.24
N ARG A 337 0.74 -1.34 21.23
CA ARG A 337 -0.30 -0.34 21.07
C ARG A 337 -1.18 -0.23 22.31
N GLU A 338 -1.55 -1.38 22.88
CA GLU A 338 -2.37 -1.46 24.09
C GLU A 338 -1.62 -1.00 25.34
N ASP A 339 -0.39 -1.48 25.55
CA ASP A 339 0.43 -1.11 26.72
C ASP A 339 0.77 0.38 26.73
N ALA A 340 1.05 0.96 25.56
CA ALA A 340 1.40 2.37 25.42
C ALA A 340 0.18 3.30 25.28
N HIS A 341 -1.03 2.76 25.22
CA HIS A 341 -2.28 3.51 25.01
C HIS A 341 -2.24 4.48 23.82
N VAL A 342 -1.52 4.11 22.76
CA VAL A 342 -1.41 4.87 21.52
C VAL A 342 -2.28 4.27 20.44
N SER A 343 -2.71 5.03 19.44
CA SER A 343 -3.50 4.52 18.32
C SER A 343 -3.08 5.15 17.00
N GLY A 344 -3.51 4.56 15.88
CA GLY A 344 -3.22 5.09 14.54
C GLY A 344 -1.73 5.17 14.23
N PHE A 345 -1.31 6.31 13.65
CA PHE A 345 0.05 6.54 13.17
C PHE A 345 1.10 6.59 14.29
N ASP A 346 0.73 7.12 15.47
CA ASP A 346 1.63 7.23 16.62
C ASP A 346 2.06 5.86 17.15
N ALA A 347 1.19 4.85 17.05
CA ALA A 347 1.52 3.48 17.40
C ALA A 347 2.59 2.89 16.47
N PHE A 348 2.50 3.18 15.17
CA PHE A 348 3.50 2.72 14.21
C PHE A 348 4.86 3.39 14.47
N GLN A 349 4.89 4.71 14.60
CA GLN A 349 6.14 5.44 14.85
C GLN A 349 6.77 5.06 16.20
N GLY A 350 5.94 4.91 17.25
CA GLY A 350 6.37 4.44 18.55
C GLY A 350 7.00 3.05 18.48
N TRP A 351 6.38 2.12 17.75
CA TRP A 351 6.90 0.76 17.56
C TRP A 351 8.29 0.73 16.89
N TYR A 352 8.51 1.55 15.85
CA TYR A 352 9.82 1.60 15.18
C TYR A 352 10.88 2.39 15.94
N SER A 353 10.46 3.18 16.92
CA SER A 353 11.34 3.91 17.82
C SER A 353 11.81 3.07 19.02
N LEU A 354 11.15 1.94 19.29
CA LEU A 354 11.61 0.95 20.26
C LEU A 354 12.97 0.37 19.85
N SER A 355 13.82 0.14 20.85
CA SER A 355 15.04 -0.65 20.65
C SER A 355 14.69 -2.09 20.26
N GLU A 356 15.64 -2.78 19.61
CA GLU A 356 15.42 -4.18 19.21
C GLU A 356 15.12 -5.08 20.41
N LYS A 357 15.73 -4.79 21.57
CA LYS A 357 15.49 -5.51 22.82
C LYS A 357 14.04 -5.34 23.30
N GLU A 358 13.47 -4.15 23.19
CA GLU A 358 12.07 -3.89 23.57
C GLU A 358 11.11 -4.55 22.59
N ARG A 359 11.36 -4.45 21.28
CA ARG A 359 10.56 -5.16 20.27
C ARG A 359 10.59 -6.67 20.48
N GLN A 360 11.76 -7.21 20.82
CA GLN A 360 11.93 -8.63 21.13
C GLN A 360 11.11 -9.05 22.37
N ALA A 361 11.03 -8.23 23.41
CA ALA A 361 10.18 -8.50 24.56
C ALA A 361 8.69 -8.61 24.18
N TYR A 362 8.20 -7.75 23.29
CA TYR A 362 6.82 -7.87 22.77
C TYR A 362 6.62 -9.12 21.91
N ARG A 363 7.63 -9.54 21.14
CA ARG A 363 7.58 -10.82 20.39
C ARG A 363 7.49 -12.01 21.32
N GLU A 364 8.31 -12.05 22.36
CA GLU A 364 8.29 -13.11 23.38
C GLU A 364 6.96 -13.16 24.13
N ARG A 365 6.39 -12.00 24.48
CA ARG A 365 5.07 -11.93 25.13
C ARG A 365 3.95 -12.42 24.21
N SER A 366 3.96 -12.02 22.94
CA SER A 366 3.02 -12.52 21.92
C SER A 366 3.11 -14.04 21.79
N GLU A 367 4.32 -14.59 21.78
CA GLU A 367 4.55 -16.03 21.64
C GLU A 367 4.11 -16.81 22.89
N ALA A 368 4.37 -16.28 24.08
CA ALA A 368 3.88 -16.85 25.33
C ALA A 368 2.34 -16.92 25.37
N LEU A 369 1.66 -15.84 25.00
CA LEU A 369 0.20 -15.80 24.88
C LEU A 369 -0.33 -16.82 23.86
N ARG A 370 0.41 -17.02 22.76
CA ARG A 370 0.07 -18.00 21.74
C ARG A 370 0.18 -19.43 22.27
N HIS A 371 1.25 -19.74 23.01
CA HIS A 371 1.42 -21.05 23.65
C HIS A 371 0.34 -21.34 24.70
N GLU A 372 0.00 -20.35 25.53
CA GLU A 372 -1.09 -20.46 26.50
C GLU A 372 -2.44 -20.71 25.82
N ALA A 373 -2.71 -19.99 24.72
CA ALA A 373 -3.92 -20.18 23.93
C ALA A 373 -4.03 -21.59 23.34
N TRP A 374 -2.91 -22.18 22.87
CA TRP A 374 -2.88 -23.57 22.39
C TRP A 374 -3.11 -24.57 23.52
N ALA A 375 -2.48 -24.38 24.68
CA ALA A 375 -2.68 -25.25 25.84
C ALA A 375 -4.16 -25.26 26.30
N LEU A 376 -4.82 -24.10 26.31
CA LEU A 376 -6.25 -23.99 26.61
C LEU A 376 -7.12 -24.65 25.54
N HIS A 377 -6.76 -24.51 24.27
CA HIS A 377 -7.48 -25.13 23.16
C HIS A 377 -7.43 -26.66 23.22
N GLU A 378 -6.25 -27.22 23.49
CA GLU A 378 -6.05 -28.67 23.63
C GLU A 378 -6.70 -29.24 24.89
N GLY A 379 -6.73 -28.49 25.99
CA GLY A 379 -7.39 -28.91 27.23
C GLY A 379 -8.93 -28.84 27.22
N SER A 380 -9.52 -28.20 26.21
CA SER A 380 -10.98 -28.01 26.08
C SER A 380 -11.66 -28.98 25.10
N GLY A 381 -10.90 -29.85 24.43
CA GLY A 381 -11.38 -30.89 23.53
C GLY A 381 -11.32 -32.27 24.16
#